data_AF-A0A1F5IBJ4-F1
#
_entry.id   AF-A0A1F5IBJ4-F1
#
_cell.length_a   1.000
_cell.length_b   1.000
_cell.length_c   1.000
_cell.angle_alpha   90.00
_cell.angle_beta   90.00
_cell.angle_gamma   90.00
#
_symmetry.space_group_name_H-M   'P 1'
#
loop_
_entity.id
_entity.type
_entity.pdbx_description
1 polymer ?
#
loop_
_entity_poly.entity_id
_entity_poly.type
_entity_poly.pdbx_seq_one_letter_code
_entity_poly.pdbx_strand_id
1 'polypeptide(L)'
;MANLSTDIFVLCDHASVSQEQKLSIIGIFDQFFVKNLPIAWPKMYLVAVVRGEASQEYPLTLKLIPPEKVEKEFPDKEFKIKLGPNGKANVMTELVNFPLQVSGIHKVQLSSGNDLVGEIEFKVNKTTATYAGGQDLAGKKITN
;
A
#
# COMPACT_ATOMS: atom_id res chain seq x y z
N MET A 1 -13.15 -8.21 21.86
CA MET A 1 -12.85 -8.00 20.43
C MET A 1 -12.65 -6.50 20.25
N ALA A 2 -11.53 -6.09 19.66
CA ALA A 2 -11.24 -4.67 19.48
C ALA A 2 -12.03 -4.19 18.26
N ASN A 3 -12.96 -3.25 18.44
CA ASN A 3 -13.74 -2.71 17.32
C ASN A 3 -12.90 -1.67 16.56
N LEU A 4 -11.92 -2.17 15.81
CA LEU A 4 -11.03 -1.35 14.99
C LEU A 4 -11.54 -1.26 13.56
N SER A 5 -11.36 -0.09 12.96
CA SER A 5 -11.66 0.16 11.55
C SER A 5 -10.65 1.15 10.96
N THR A 6 -10.65 1.31 9.64
CA THR A 6 -9.83 2.30 8.94
C THR A 6 -10.71 3.35 8.26
N ASP A 7 -10.44 4.64 8.52
CA ASP A 7 -11.06 5.76 7.79
C ASP A 7 -10.33 5.99 6.45
N ILE A 8 -9.02 5.71 6.42
CA ILE A 8 -8.14 5.77 5.25
C ILE A 8 -7.31 4.49 5.27
N PHE A 9 -7.14 3.86 4.11
CA PHE A 9 -6.24 2.73 3.91
C PHE A 9 -5.77 2.71 2.45
N VAL A 10 -4.59 3.28 2.19
CA VAL A 10 -4.12 3.54 0.81
C VAL A 10 -2.63 3.25 0.65
N LEU A 11 -2.24 2.90 -0.57
CA LEU A 11 -0.85 2.93 -1.03
C LEU A 11 -0.55 4.27 -1.70
N CYS A 12 0.65 4.79 -1.48
CA CYS A 12 1.08 6.04 -2.11
C CYS A 12 2.60 6.14 -2.31
N ASP A 13 3.03 7.05 -3.17
CA ASP A 13 4.45 7.31 -3.44
C ASP A 13 5.16 7.97 -2.26
N HIS A 14 4.46 8.88 -1.57
CA HIS A 14 5.00 9.58 -0.41
C HIS A 14 3.91 9.94 0.61
N ALA A 15 4.30 9.95 1.89
CA ALA A 15 3.47 10.37 2.99
C ALA A 15 4.28 11.09 4.06
N SER A 16 3.67 12.07 4.72
CA SER A 16 4.26 12.79 5.85
C SER A 16 3.21 13.25 6.85
N VAL A 17 3.64 13.46 8.10
CA VAL A 17 2.81 14.06 9.15
C VAL A 17 3.49 15.35 9.60
N SER A 18 2.77 16.47 9.53
CA SER A 18 3.29 17.77 9.97
C SER A 18 3.30 17.89 11.49
N GLN A 19 3.99 18.92 12.02
CA GLN A 19 3.98 19.23 13.46
C GLN A 19 2.57 19.53 13.98
N GLU A 20 1.69 20.05 13.13
CA GLU A 20 0.26 20.29 13.42
C GLU A 20 -0.59 19.00 13.35
N GLN A 21 0.05 17.83 13.24
CA GLN A 21 -0.61 16.51 13.13
C GLN A 21 -1.47 16.35 11.87
N LYS A 22 -1.22 17.15 10.82
CA LYS A 22 -1.89 16.98 9.53
C LYS A 22 -1.19 15.88 8.72
N LEU A 23 -1.97 14.94 8.21
CA LEU A 23 -1.51 13.86 7.35
C LEU A 23 -1.52 14.32 5.89
N SER A 24 -0.37 14.26 5.23
CA SER A 24 -0.21 14.51 3.80
C SER A 24 0.07 13.20 3.08
N ILE A 25 -0.68 12.92 2.02
CA ILE A 25 -0.56 11.73 1.19
C ILE A 25 -0.39 12.18 -0.26
N ILE A 26 0.67 11.77 -0.92
CA ILE A 26 1.03 12.21 -2.28
C ILE A 26 1.17 10.98 -3.17
N GLY A 27 0.50 11.03 -4.34
CA GLY A 27 0.54 9.97 -5.33
C GLY A 27 -0.17 8.71 -4.85
N ILE A 28 -1.46 8.81 -4.51
CA ILE A 28 -2.28 7.64 -4.17
C ILE A 28 -2.46 6.80 -5.44
N PHE A 29 -2.25 5.50 -5.33
CA PHE A 29 -2.38 4.57 -6.46
C PHE A 29 -2.97 3.22 -6.01
N ASP A 30 -3.53 2.51 -6.98
CA ASP A 30 -4.05 1.15 -6.87
C ASP A 30 -3.46 0.22 -7.95
N GLN A 31 -2.52 0.72 -8.77
CA GLN A 31 -1.97 -0.03 -9.91
C GLN A 31 -0.46 0.15 -10.05
N PHE A 32 0.21 -0.94 -10.40
CA PHE A 32 1.61 -0.98 -10.81
C PHE A 32 1.70 -1.33 -12.29
N PHE A 33 2.59 -0.66 -12.99
CA PHE A 33 2.95 -0.97 -14.38
C PHE A 33 4.42 -1.34 -14.44
N VAL A 34 4.70 -2.63 -14.67
CA VAL A 34 6.06 -3.18 -14.63
C VAL A 34 6.40 -3.84 -15.96
N LYS A 35 7.66 -3.67 -16.41
CA LYS A 35 8.14 -4.30 -17.65
C LYS A 35 8.40 -5.79 -17.46
N ASN A 36 9.06 -6.13 -16.36
CA ASN A 36 9.49 -7.48 -16.04
C ASN A 36 9.04 -7.86 -14.62
N LEU A 37 8.79 -9.15 -14.43
CA LEU A 37 8.49 -9.78 -13.16
C LEU A 37 9.42 -11.01 -13.04
N PRO A 38 9.97 -11.31 -11.85
CA PRO A 38 9.79 -10.58 -10.59
C PRO A 38 10.57 -9.26 -10.55
N ILE A 39 10.11 -8.29 -9.75
CA ILE A 39 10.79 -7.01 -9.51
C ILE A 39 10.67 -6.59 -8.04
N ALA A 40 11.71 -5.93 -7.51
CA ALA A 40 11.64 -5.25 -6.22
C ALA A 40 11.23 -3.79 -6.45
N TRP A 41 10.01 -3.43 -6.04
CA TRP A 41 9.55 -2.05 -6.13
C TRP A 41 10.35 -1.19 -5.14
N PRO A 42 11.02 -0.11 -5.60
CA PRO A 42 12.03 0.55 -4.78
C PRO A 42 11.48 1.08 -3.46
N LYS A 43 10.36 1.80 -3.52
CA LYS A 43 9.77 2.48 -2.37
C LYS A 43 8.30 2.82 -2.61
N MET A 44 7.50 2.62 -1.59
CA MET A 44 6.14 3.14 -1.46
C MET A 44 5.78 3.27 0.01
N TYR A 45 4.63 3.87 0.29
CA TYR A 45 4.07 3.98 1.62
C TYR A 45 2.71 3.31 1.68
N LEU A 46 2.45 2.61 2.78
CA LEU A 46 1.10 2.28 3.20
C LEU A 46 0.70 3.29 4.27
N VAL A 47 -0.43 3.97 4.04
CA VAL A 47 -1.00 4.93 4.97
C VAL A 47 -2.36 4.45 5.41
N ALA A 48 -2.57 4.41 6.73
CA ALA A 48 -3.87 4.13 7.31
C ALA A 48 -4.22 5.15 8.39
N VAL A 49 -5.51 5.45 8.54
CA VAL A 49 -6.05 6.12 9.72
C VAL A 49 -6.91 5.12 10.46
N VAL A 50 -6.37 4.55 11.54
CA VAL A 50 -7.06 3.54 12.34
C VAL A 50 -7.92 4.22 13.39
N ARG A 51 -9.14 3.73 13.58
CA ARG A 51 -10.11 4.20 14.56
C ARG A 51 -10.50 3.07 15.51
N GLY A 52 -10.67 3.40 16.79
CA GLY A 52 -11.03 2.47 17.85
C GLY A 52 -11.28 3.16 19.18
N GLU A 53 -11.06 2.44 20.28
CA GLU A 53 -11.25 2.99 21.63
C GLU A 53 -10.10 3.95 22.00
N ALA A 54 -10.46 5.10 22.59
CA ALA A 54 -9.51 6.16 22.88
C ALA A 54 -8.43 5.73 23.88
N SER A 55 -7.20 6.23 23.66
CA SER A 55 -6.04 5.99 24.53
C SER A 55 -5.62 4.53 24.74
N GLN A 56 -6.17 3.59 23.96
CA GLN A 56 -5.76 2.18 23.99
C GLN A 56 -4.65 1.88 22.99
N GLU A 57 -3.90 0.82 23.30
CA GLU A 57 -2.85 0.28 22.43
C GLU A 57 -3.33 -1.03 21.81
N TYR A 58 -3.10 -1.19 20.51
CA TYR A 58 -3.49 -2.38 19.75
C TYR A 58 -2.31 -2.95 18.98
N PRO A 59 -2.08 -4.28 19.03
CA PRO A 59 -1.18 -4.95 18.11
C PRO A 59 -1.84 -5.03 16.73
N LEU A 60 -1.07 -4.70 15.70
CA LEU A 60 -1.48 -4.80 14.31
C LEU A 60 -0.48 -5.65 13.52
N THR A 61 -1.01 -6.43 12.59
CA THR A 61 -0.26 -7.24 11.66
C THR A 61 -0.61 -6.82 10.25
N LEU A 62 0.41 -6.44 9.48
CA LEU A 62 0.29 -6.15 8.06
C LEU A 62 0.69 -7.39 7.25
N LYS A 63 -0.19 -7.83 6.36
CA LYS A 63 0.02 -8.98 5.47
C LYS A 63 -0.15 -8.59 4.02
N LEU A 64 0.62 -9.25 3.15
CA LEU A 64 0.45 -9.19 1.70
C LEU A 64 -0.04 -10.53 1.20
N ILE A 65 -1.15 -10.53 0.48
CA ILE A 65 -1.73 -11.71 -0.14
C ILE A 65 -1.58 -11.57 -1.66
N PRO A 66 -0.69 -12.34 -2.30
CA PRO A 66 -0.57 -12.39 -3.75
C PRO A 66 -1.76 -13.14 -4.39
N PRO A 67 -2.03 -12.92 -5.69
CA PRO A 67 -3.10 -13.62 -6.42
C PRO A 67 -2.86 -15.13 -6.57
N GLU A 68 -1.60 -15.56 -6.49
CA GLU A 68 -1.18 -16.96 -6.59
C GLU A 68 0.00 -17.21 -5.65
N LYS A 69 0.33 -18.49 -5.42
CA LYS A 69 1.45 -18.86 -4.54
C LYS A 69 2.77 -18.40 -5.16
N VAL A 70 3.56 -17.67 -4.37
CA VAL A 70 4.86 -17.13 -4.79
C VAL A 70 6.01 -17.78 -4.02
N GLU A 71 7.22 -17.76 -4.58
CA GLU A 71 8.39 -18.37 -3.93
C GLU A 71 8.90 -17.54 -2.74
N LYS A 72 8.76 -16.21 -2.81
CA LYS A 72 9.24 -15.28 -1.78
C LYS A 72 8.11 -14.45 -1.19
N GLU A 73 7.47 -14.93 -0.14
CA GLU A 73 6.42 -14.14 0.52
C GLU A 73 6.99 -12.86 1.15
N PHE A 74 6.21 -11.79 1.14
CA PHE A 74 6.53 -10.60 1.92
C PHE A 74 6.26 -10.93 3.39
N PRO A 75 7.24 -10.76 4.30
CA PRO A 75 7.06 -11.15 5.69
C PRO A 75 5.98 -10.31 6.34
N ASP A 76 5.16 -10.97 7.16
CA ASP A 76 4.19 -10.29 8.03
C ASP A 76 4.93 -9.24 8.87
N LYS A 77 4.39 -8.02 8.88
CA LYS A 77 4.95 -6.92 9.67
C LYS A 77 4.07 -6.64 10.86
N GLU A 78 4.57 -6.96 12.04
CA GLU A 78 3.89 -6.71 13.31
C GLU A 78 4.36 -5.38 13.92
N PHE A 79 3.42 -4.58 14.40
CA PHE A 79 3.69 -3.35 15.12
C PHE A 79 2.54 -3.00 16.07
N LYS A 80 2.82 -2.16 17.05
CA LYS A 80 1.78 -1.66 17.97
C LYS A 80 1.45 -0.22 17.62
N ILE A 81 0.18 0.14 17.77
CA ILE A 81 -0.29 1.51 17.64
C ILE A 81 -1.00 1.93 18.92
N LYS A 82 -0.79 3.16 19.34
CA LYS A 82 -1.55 3.78 20.42
C LYS A 82 -2.51 4.79 19.82
N LEU A 83 -3.81 4.58 20.04
CA LEU A 83 -4.83 5.53 19.61
C LEU A 83 -4.78 6.79 20.48
N GLY A 84 -4.96 7.94 19.84
CA GLY A 84 -5.05 9.21 20.54
C GLY A 84 -6.31 9.34 21.40
N PRO A 85 -6.46 10.44 22.15
CA PRO A 85 -7.66 10.72 22.94
C PRO A 85 -8.95 10.82 22.11
N ASN A 86 -8.82 11.08 20.81
CA ASN A 86 -9.92 11.10 19.85
C ASN A 86 -10.25 9.70 19.28
N GLY A 87 -9.61 8.64 19.76
CA GLY A 87 -9.80 7.27 19.27
C GLY A 87 -9.24 7.03 17.88
N LYS A 88 -8.28 7.85 17.41
CA LYS A 88 -7.65 7.69 16.09
C LYS A 88 -6.12 7.67 16.16
N ALA A 89 -5.48 6.99 15.21
CA ALA A 89 -4.04 7.06 14.98
C ALA A 89 -3.72 6.98 13.49
N ASN A 90 -2.72 7.76 13.07
CA ASN A 90 -2.13 7.65 11.75
C ASN A 90 -1.08 6.54 11.77
N VAL A 91 -1.22 5.57 10.89
CA VAL A 91 -0.24 4.52 10.62
C VAL A 91 0.40 4.85 9.29
N MET A 92 1.72 4.96 9.28
CA MET A 92 2.50 5.22 8.08
C MET A 92 3.67 4.26 8.06
N THR A 93 3.64 3.33 7.11
CA THR A 93 4.68 2.33 6.93
C THR A 93 5.36 2.54 5.60
N GLU A 94 6.66 2.79 5.65
CA GLU A 94 7.51 2.73 4.46
C GLU A 94 7.76 1.27 4.07
N LEU A 95 7.53 0.97 2.79
CA LEU A 95 7.75 -0.34 2.17
C LEU A 95 8.85 -0.18 1.12
N VAL A 96 10.03 -0.69 1.43
CA VAL A 96 11.24 -0.59 0.59
C VAL A 96 11.56 -1.96 0.00
N ASN A 97 12.02 -2.00 -1.26
CA ASN A 97 12.32 -3.24 -1.99
C ASN A 97 11.14 -4.23 -1.97
N PHE A 98 9.93 -3.70 -2.14
CA PHE A 98 8.69 -4.47 -2.01
C PHE A 98 8.60 -5.51 -3.16
N PRO A 99 8.51 -6.81 -2.85
CA PRO A 99 8.61 -7.86 -3.86
C PRO A 99 7.29 -7.99 -4.65
N LEU A 100 7.34 -7.68 -5.94
CA LEU A 100 6.27 -7.97 -6.90
C LEU A 100 6.71 -9.14 -7.78
N GLN A 101 6.17 -10.33 -7.53
CA GLN A 101 6.58 -11.55 -8.23
C GLN A 101 5.68 -11.91 -9.40
N VAL A 102 4.39 -11.63 -9.28
CA VAL A 102 3.36 -12.09 -10.21
C VAL A 102 2.48 -10.92 -10.62
N SER A 103 1.85 -11.02 -11.80
CA SER A 103 0.86 -10.05 -12.24
C SER A 103 -0.51 -10.42 -11.69
N GLY A 104 -1.39 -9.44 -11.50
CA GLY A 104 -2.74 -9.67 -11.00
C GLY A 104 -3.07 -8.82 -9.77
N ILE A 105 -4.22 -9.13 -9.17
CA ILE A 105 -4.75 -8.40 -8.01
C ILE A 105 -4.11 -8.95 -6.75
N HIS A 106 -3.36 -8.11 -6.05
CA HIS A 106 -2.79 -8.38 -4.74
C HIS A 106 -3.65 -7.69 -3.69
N LYS A 107 -3.70 -8.24 -2.48
CA LYS A 107 -4.38 -7.65 -1.34
C LYS A 107 -3.37 -7.32 -0.25
N VAL A 108 -3.49 -6.14 0.32
CA VAL A 108 -2.80 -5.78 1.57
C VAL A 108 -3.84 -5.76 2.67
N GLN A 109 -3.59 -6.50 3.73
CA GLN A 109 -4.50 -6.60 4.88
C GLN A 109 -3.83 -6.09 6.15
N LEU A 110 -4.56 -5.32 6.93
CA LEU A 110 -4.20 -4.93 8.27
C LEU A 110 -5.17 -5.61 9.24
N SER A 111 -4.64 -6.42 10.16
CA SER A 111 -5.45 -7.14 11.15
C SER A 111 -4.99 -6.86 12.57
N SER A 112 -5.88 -7.02 13.54
CA SER A 112 -5.57 -7.05 14.97
C SER A 112 -5.95 -8.42 15.52
N GLY A 113 -4.95 -9.30 15.69
CA GLY A 113 -5.22 -10.72 15.91
C GLY A 113 -5.97 -11.32 14.71
N ASN A 114 -7.20 -11.79 14.95
CA ASN A 114 -8.06 -12.39 13.92
C ASN A 114 -9.04 -11.38 13.27
N ASP A 115 -9.11 -10.16 13.79
CA ASP A 115 -10.06 -9.15 13.32
C ASP A 115 -9.43 -8.34 12.17
N LEU A 116 -10.06 -8.34 10.98
CA LEU A 116 -9.63 -7.52 9.84
C LEU A 116 -10.00 -6.05 10.09
N VAL A 117 -9.00 -5.17 10.09
CA VAL A 117 -9.13 -3.73 10.39
C VAL A 117 -9.23 -2.91 9.11
N GLY A 118 -8.54 -3.34 8.05
CA GLY A 118 -8.57 -2.70 6.73
C GLY A 118 -7.97 -3.59 5.66
N GLU A 119 -8.44 -3.43 4.43
CA GLU A 119 -7.91 -4.11 3.25
C GLU A 119 -7.87 -3.13 2.07
N ILE A 120 -6.84 -3.22 1.24
CA ILE A 120 -6.81 -2.59 -0.09
C ILE A 120 -6.35 -3.63 -1.12
N GLU A 121 -6.95 -3.56 -2.29
CA GLU A 121 -6.50 -4.27 -3.47
C GLU A 121 -5.63 -3.36 -4.34
N PHE A 122 -4.56 -3.91 -4.89
CA PHE A 122 -3.78 -3.26 -5.93
C PHE A 122 -3.48 -4.23 -7.08
N LYS A 123 -3.46 -3.70 -8.31
CA LYS A 123 -3.24 -4.52 -9.51
C LYS A 123 -1.83 -4.34 -10.04
N VAL A 124 -1.13 -5.44 -10.24
CA VAL A 124 0.16 -5.46 -10.95
C VAL A 124 -0.08 -5.82 -12.42
N ASN A 125 0.16 -4.86 -13.31
CA ASN A 125 0.06 -5.04 -14.74
C ASN A 125 1.47 -5.22 -15.33
N LYS A 126 1.70 -6.35 -16.01
CA LYS A 126 2.89 -6.53 -16.84
C LYS A 126 2.66 -5.79 -18.17
N THR A 127 3.37 -4.70 -18.38
CA THR A 127 3.28 -3.93 -19.63
C THR A 127 4.37 -4.37 -20.58
N THR A 128 4.00 -4.74 -21.81
CA THR A 128 4.93 -4.74 -22.95
C THR A 128 5.18 -3.33 -23.50
N ALA A 129 4.37 -2.36 -23.06
CA ALA A 129 4.42 -0.99 -23.54
C ALA A 129 5.62 -0.23 -22.97
N THR A 130 6.58 0.07 -23.83
CA THR A 130 7.31 1.34 -23.77
C THR A 130 6.25 2.43 -23.72
N TYR A 131 6.17 3.21 -22.63
CA TYR A 131 5.46 4.47 -22.68
C TYR A 131 6.14 5.31 -23.76
N ALA A 132 5.56 5.33 -24.96
CA ALA A 132 5.84 6.33 -25.99
C ALA A 132 5.20 7.65 -25.54
N GLY A 133 5.64 8.14 -24.38
CA GLY A 133 5.33 9.45 -23.82
C GLY A 133 6.42 10.48 -24.11
N GLY A 134 7.41 10.13 -24.95
CA GLY A 134 8.19 11.11 -25.68
C GLY A 134 7.61 11.17 -27.09
N GLN A 135 7.14 12.33 -27.51
CA GLN A 135 6.90 12.62 -28.93
C GLN A 135 8.08 12.11 -29.75
N ASP A 136 7.82 11.33 -30.79
CA ASP A 136 8.76 11.30 -31.89
C ASP A 136 8.79 12.70 -32.50
N LEU A 137 9.99 13.26 -32.65
CA LEU A 137 10.24 14.57 -33.27
C LEU A 137 9.79 14.62 -34.74
N ALA A 138 9.23 13.54 -35.29
CA ALA A 138 8.76 13.44 -36.67
C ALA A 138 7.23 13.35 -36.88
N GLY A 139 6.39 13.43 -35.83
CA GLY A 139 4.96 13.74 -35.98
C GLY A 139 4.11 12.76 -36.82
N LYS A 140 4.40 11.45 -36.85
CA LYS A 140 3.53 10.47 -37.52
C LYS A 140 2.72 9.62 -36.54
N LYS A 141 1.40 9.55 -36.76
CA LYS A 141 0.48 8.68 -36.02
C LYS A 141 0.79 7.21 -36.30
N ILE A 142 0.89 6.43 -35.23
CA ILE A 142 0.97 4.97 -35.30
C ILE A 142 -0.48 4.45 -35.23
N THR A 143 -0.95 3.83 -36.31
CA THR A 143 -2.21 3.07 -36.34
C THR A 143 -1.90 1.59 -36.14
N ASN A 144 -2.72 0.92 -35.32
CA ASN A 144 -2.69 -0.52 -35.06
C ASN A 144 -2.69 -1.37 -36.33
#